data_AF-A0A2N2T3P0-F1
#
_entry.id   AF-A0A2N2T3P0-F1
#
_cell.length_a   1.000
_cell.length_b   1.000
_cell.length_c   1.000
_cell.angle_alpha   90.00
_cell.angle_beta   90.00
_cell.angle_gamma   90.00
#
_symmetry.space_group_name_H-M   'P 1'
#
loop_
_entity.id
_entity.type
_entity.pdbx_description
1 polymer ?
#
loop_
_entity_poly.entity_id
_entity_poly.type
_entity_poly.pdbx_seq_one_letter_code
_entity_poly.pdbx_strand_id
1 'polypeptide(L)'
;MPRRWFAVRIAALACWAVLGAGPVWAQARGQDRVLILDVTVNGQRLNGAQEVGQSADGRWSLPAALWTELRWLTPQVLVSEGPLAGHAWLDQMPGVQLAFDTERQSLTIMAPAKAFATYRLGAGDQTALAPGASGTGAYANYELQAGHSNGHTAWTGGVELVGFAPGTRLTGSAYYRDQAQGGGRWVRLDTGVEFSDAPRMRSLRLGDQITSAGLWGRPARIGGIGIGTRFAMQPDFVPFALPTLRGEAVLPSTIDVLVNQNRVTSGQVPAGPFEWNQLPALTGRGDLQLTVTDLMGRKTEIVQPYLVSDQLLRPGLVDFAVEAG
;
A
#
# COMPACT_ATOMS: atom_id res chain seq x y z
N MET A 1 111.45 -16.22 14.68
CA MET A 1 111.06 -17.43 13.91
C MET A 1 109.75 -17.17 13.19
N PRO A 2 109.53 -17.75 12.00
CA PRO A 2 109.01 -17.04 10.83
C PRO A 2 107.67 -17.57 10.31
N ARG A 3 107.08 -16.83 9.34
CA ARG A 3 106.24 -17.22 8.16
C ARG A 3 105.15 -16.14 7.96
N ARG A 4 105.19 -15.24 6.95
CA ARG A 4 105.03 -15.40 5.49
C ARG A 4 103.90 -16.40 5.16
N TRP A 5 102.90 -16.14 4.31
CA TRP A 5 102.89 -15.94 2.85
C TRP A 5 101.44 -15.49 2.46
N PHE A 6 101.19 -14.41 1.70
CA PHE A 6 100.92 -14.27 0.23
C PHE A 6 99.53 -13.60 0.03
N ALA A 7 99.46 -12.39 -0.54
CA ALA A 7 99.06 -12.07 -1.94
C ALA A 7 97.69 -12.68 -2.34
N VAL A 8 96.69 -11.92 -2.80
CA VAL A 8 96.63 -11.35 -4.15
C VAL A 8 95.65 -10.15 -4.21
N ARG A 9 96.02 -9.17 -5.04
CA ARG A 9 95.25 -7.99 -5.46
C ARG A 9 94.07 -8.37 -6.36
N ILE A 10 92.96 -7.64 -6.29
CA ILE A 10 92.26 -7.07 -7.45
C ILE A 10 91.65 -5.73 -7.02
N ALA A 11 91.98 -4.69 -7.79
CA ALA A 11 91.45 -3.35 -7.70
C ALA A 11 90.11 -3.25 -8.42
N ALA A 12 89.22 -2.35 -7.99
CA ALA A 12 88.61 -1.35 -8.87
C ALA A 12 87.59 -0.47 -8.12
N LEU A 13 87.90 0.83 -8.14
CA LEU A 13 87.00 1.95 -8.42
C LEU A 13 85.78 2.19 -7.52
N ALA A 14 85.98 3.18 -6.64
CA ALA A 14 84.95 4.06 -6.15
C ALA A 14 84.29 4.87 -7.29
N CYS A 15 82.98 5.04 -7.24
CA CYS A 15 82.30 6.17 -7.87
C CYS A 15 81.11 6.59 -6.99
N TRP A 16 81.12 7.86 -6.59
CA TRP A 16 80.03 8.52 -5.87
C TRP A 16 78.80 8.63 -6.78
N ALA A 17 77.65 8.12 -6.33
CA ALA A 17 76.38 8.37 -6.99
C ALA A 17 75.58 9.42 -6.20
N VAL A 18 75.46 10.58 -6.85
CA VAL A 18 74.61 11.72 -6.52
C VAL A 18 73.15 11.28 -6.37
N LEU A 19 72.51 11.70 -5.28
CA LEU A 19 71.06 11.63 -5.07
C LEU A 19 70.36 12.55 -6.09
N GLY A 20 70.10 12.02 -7.29
CA GLY A 20 69.24 12.64 -8.28
C GLY A 20 67.79 12.40 -7.93
N ALA A 21 67.09 13.47 -7.53
CA ALA A 21 65.63 13.51 -7.55
C ALA A 21 65.16 13.31 -9.00
N GLY A 22 64.72 12.09 -9.32
CA GLY A 22 64.03 11.83 -10.57
C GLY A 22 62.70 12.58 -10.60
N PRO A 23 62.28 13.15 -11.74
CA PRO A 23 60.98 13.78 -11.84
C PRO A 23 59.90 12.72 -11.61
N VAL A 24 59.09 12.92 -10.57
CA VAL A 24 57.79 12.27 -10.46
C VAL A 24 57.00 12.73 -11.68
N TRP A 25 56.71 11.81 -12.59
CA TRP A 25 55.76 12.04 -13.66
C TRP A 25 54.43 12.38 -13.00
N ALA A 26 54.11 13.67 -12.95
CA ALA A 26 52.77 14.12 -12.62
C ALA A 26 51.84 13.56 -13.70
N GLN A 27 51.14 12.48 -13.37
CA GLN A 27 49.97 12.04 -14.11
C GLN A 27 49.08 13.27 -14.25
N ALA A 28 48.80 13.68 -15.49
CA ALA A 28 47.88 14.76 -15.77
C ALA A 28 46.55 14.43 -15.09
N ARG A 29 46.28 15.06 -13.94
CA ARG A 29 45.00 14.95 -13.27
C ARG A 29 43.97 15.48 -14.24
N GLY A 30 43.04 14.62 -14.67
CA GLY A 30 41.87 15.07 -15.43
C GLY A 30 41.17 16.18 -14.65
N GLN A 31 40.50 17.10 -15.33
CA GLN A 31 39.63 18.06 -14.66
C GLN A 31 38.25 17.44 -14.49
N ASP A 32 37.58 17.77 -13.38
CA ASP A 32 36.16 17.49 -13.23
C ASP A 32 35.39 18.17 -14.37
N ARG A 33 34.49 17.42 -15.02
CA ARG A 33 33.75 17.89 -16.18
C ARG A 33 32.30 17.43 -16.17
N VAL A 34 31.45 18.27 -16.73
CA VAL A 34 30.05 17.95 -17.01
C VAL A 34 29.95 17.51 -18.46
N LEU A 35 29.31 16.37 -18.69
CA LEU A 35 29.01 15.79 -19.98
C LEU A 35 27.50 15.80 -20.19
N ILE A 36 27.05 15.98 -21.43
CA ILE A 36 25.65 15.83 -21.81
C ILE A 36 25.51 14.47 -22.46
N LEU A 37 24.86 13.52 -21.78
CA LEU A 37 24.81 12.11 -22.19
C LEU A 37 23.37 11.61 -22.28
N ASP A 38 23.14 10.67 -23.18
CA ASP A 38 21.95 9.83 -23.14
C ASP A 38 22.05 8.86 -21.97
N VAL A 39 21.14 8.97 -20.99
CA VAL A 39 21.17 8.12 -19.79
C VAL A 39 20.06 7.08 -19.86
N THR A 40 20.42 5.82 -19.58
CA THR A 40 19.47 4.71 -19.45
C THR A 40 19.61 4.11 -18.06
N VAL A 41 18.51 4.05 -17.29
CA VAL A 41 18.46 3.47 -15.95
C VAL A 41 17.61 2.22 -15.99
N ASN A 42 18.19 1.06 -15.63
CA ASN A 42 17.49 -0.23 -15.60
C ASN A 42 16.68 -0.50 -16.89
N GLY A 43 17.30 -0.23 -18.04
CA GLY A 43 16.69 -0.41 -19.37
C GLY A 43 15.71 0.69 -19.80
N GLN A 44 15.36 1.63 -18.92
CA GLN A 44 14.52 2.78 -19.23
C GLN A 44 15.37 4.00 -19.62
N ARG A 45 15.21 4.48 -20.85
CA ARG A 45 15.89 5.69 -21.32
C ARG A 45 15.24 6.92 -20.68
N LEU A 46 16.06 7.83 -20.14
CA LEU A 46 15.60 9.11 -19.61
C LEU A 46 15.23 10.06 -20.75
N ASN A 47 14.29 10.96 -20.48
CA ASN A 47 13.80 11.89 -21.48
C ASN A 47 14.83 12.99 -21.74
N GLY A 48 15.35 13.04 -22.97
CA GLY A 48 16.39 13.99 -23.36
C GLY A 48 17.77 13.65 -22.79
N ALA A 49 18.78 14.36 -23.28
CA ALA A 49 20.13 14.21 -22.78
C ALA A 49 20.24 14.83 -21.38
N GLN A 50 21.00 14.17 -20.51
CA GLN A 50 21.14 14.52 -19.11
C GLN A 50 22.53 15.07 -18.82
N GLU A 51 22.61 15.98 -17.85
CA GLU A 51 23.88 16.41 -17.28
C GLU A 51 24.47 15.29 -16.42
N VAL A 52 25.68 14.87 -16.75
CA VAL A 52 26.41 13.81 -16.05
C VAL A 52 27.79 14.33 -15.69
N GLY A 53 28.12 14.30 -14.41
CA GLY A 53 29.43 14.70 -13.92
C GLY A 53 30.41 13.55 -13.95
N GLN A 54 31.61 13.79 -14.49
CA GLN A 54 32.75 12.88 -14.39
C GLN A 54 33.88 13.57 -13.64
N SER A 55 34.32 12.96 -12.55
CA SER A 55 35.46 13.46 -11.78
C SER A 55 36.79 13.19 -12.49
N ALA A 56 37.82 13.97 -12.15
CA ALA A 56 39.23 13.69 -12.39
C ALA A 56 39.62 12.22 -12.13
N ASP A 57 39.06 11.64 -11.08
CA ASP A 57 39.34 10.26 -10.63
C ASP A 57 38.44 9.20 -11.32
N GLY A 58 37.65 9.61 -12.32
CA GLY A 58 36.77 8.72 -13.10
C GLY A 58 35.43 8.39 -12.44
N ARG A 59 35.12 8.98 -11.29
CA ARG A 59 33.83 8.82 -10.61
C ARG A 59 32.70 9.50 -11.39
N TRP A 60 31.54 8.87 -11.42
CA TRP A 60 30.35 9.39 -12.09
C TRP A 60 29.35 9.95 -11.08
N SER A 61 28.70 11.05 -11.45
CA SER A 61 27.70 11.73 -10.63
C SER A 61 26.54 12.26 -11.46
N LEU A 62 25.38 12.40 -10.84
CA LEU A 62 24.19 13.00 -11.44
C LEU A 62 23.68 14.15 -10.55
N PRO A 63 22.98 15.15 -11.12
CA PRO A 63 22.33 16.20 -10.35
C PRO A 63 21.38 15.62 -9.30
N ALA A 64 21.35 16.20 -8.09
CA ALA A 64 20.47 15.73 -7.01
C ALA A 64 18.97 15.74 -7.37
N ALA A 65 18.56 16.64 -8.27
CA ALA A 65 17.20 16.68 -8.79
C ALA A 65 16.81 15.37 -9.48
N LEU A 66 17.73 14.80 -10.28
CA LEU A 66 17.50 13.57 -11.04
C LEU A 66 17.38 12.34 -10.11
N TRP A 67 18.08 12.33 -8.97
CA TRP A 67 17.93 11.27 -7.96
C TRP A 67 16.50 11.24 -7.42
N THR A 68 15.92 12.42 -7.17
CA THR A 68 14.55 12.54 -6.67
C THR A 68 13.53 12.11 -7.74
N GLU A 69 13.73 12.55 -8.99
CA GLU A 69 12.89 12.15 -10.14
C GLU A 69 12.92 10.64 -10.36
N LEU A 70 14.10 10.01 -10.29
CA LEU A 70 14.28 8.57 -10.43
C LEU A 70 13.83 7.77 -9.20
N ARG A 71 13.37 8.45 -8.15
CA ARG A 71 12.97 7.86 -6.86
C ARG A 71 14.09 7.07 -6.22
N TRP A 72 15.35 7.44 -6.44
CA TRP A 72 16.45 6.88 -5.68
C TRP A 72 16.42 7.41 -4.24
N LEU A 73 16.94 6.61 -3.31
CA LEU A 73 17.13 7.05 -1.94
C LEU A 73 18.01 8.30 -1.92
N THR A 74 17.68 9.24 -1.04
CA THR A 74 18.38 10.53 -0.95
C THR A 74 19.88 10.28 -0.77
N PRO A 75 20.74 10.89 -1.61
CA PRO A 75 22.18 10.70 -1.51
C PRO A 75 22.70 11.25 -0.18
N GLN A 76 23.67 10.57 0.41
CA GLN A 76 24.24 10.97 1.70
C GLN A 76 25.19 12.17 1.57
N VAL A 77 25.87 12.27 0.43
CA VAL A 77 26.89 13.28 0.14
C VAL A 77 26.59 13.93 -1.20
N LEU A 78 26.54 15.26 -1.19
CA LEU A 78 26.54 16.09 -2.40
C LEU A 78 27.92 16.71 -2.59
N VAL A 79 28.31 16.92 -3.83
CA VAL A 79 29.47 17.73 -4.16
C VAL A 79 29.17 19.18 -3.79
N SER A 80 30.01 19.77 -2.95
CA SER A 80 29.77 21.10 -2.38
C SER A 80 30.30 22.25 -3.24
N GLU A 81 31.38 22.02 -4.00
CA GLU A 81 32.10 23.06 -4.73
C GLU A 81 32.55 22.60 -6.12
N GLY A 82 32.88 23.56 -6.99
CA GLY A 82 33.37 23.31 -8.33
C GLY A 82 32.27 23.06 -9.36
N PRO A 83 32.65 22.61 -10.58
CA PRO A 83 31.71 22.46 -11.71
C PRO A 83 30.65 21.37 -11.49
N LEU A 84 30.84 20.48 -10.50
CA LEU A 84 29.90 19.41 -10.16
C LEU A 84 29.07 19.73 -8.91
N ALA A 85 29.11 20.98 -8.40
CA ALA A 85 28.36 21.35 -7.21
C ALA A 85 26.86 21.02 -7.34
N GLY A 86 26.29 20.36 -6.32
CA GLY A 86 24.91 19.87 -6.33
C GLY A 86 24.71 18.50 -6.99
N HIS A 87 25.76 17.88 -7.54
CA HIS A 87 25.72 16.49 -7.98
C HIS A 87 25.91 15.53 -6.80
N ALA A 88 25.39 14.31 -6.96
CA ALA A 88 25.63 13.18 -6.08
C ALA A 88 26.37 12.06 -6.82
N TRP A 89 27.41 11.52 -6.19
CA TRP A 89 28.18 10.40 -6.72
C TRP A 89 27.35 9.12 -6.79
N LEU A 90 27.37 8.44 -7.94
CA LEU A 90 26.63 7.20 -8.17
C LEU A 90 27.16 6.04 -7.32
N ASP A 91 28.45 6.02 -7.00
CA ASP A 91 29.09 4.98 -6.18
C ASP A 91 28.63 4.96 -4.70
N GLN A 92 27.91 5.99 -4.26
CA GLN A 92 27.19 5.97 -2.97
C GLN A 92 26.07 4.94 -2.95
N MET A 93 25.62 4.48 -4.12
CA MET A 93 24.60 3.44 -4.28
C MET A 93 25.27 2.07 -4.30
N PRO A 94 25.14 1.26 -3.23
CA PRO A 94 25.82 -0.04 -3.16
C PRO A 94 25.30 -0.97 -4.26
N GLY A 95 26.21 -1.53 -5.07
CA GLY A 95 25.86 -2.49 -6.11
C GLY A 95 25.39 -1.88 -7.44
N VAL A 96 25.51 -0.56 -7.63
CA VAL A 96 25.29 0.08 -8.94
C VAL A 96 26.33 -0.40 -9.95
N GLN A 97 25.91 -0.66 -11.18
CA GLN A 97 26.81 -0.94 -12.30
C GLN A 97 26.67 0.14 -13.35
N LEU A 98 27.78 0.58 -13.90
CA LEU A 98 27.86 1.69 -14.85
C LEU A 98 28.57 1.20 -16.11
N ALA A 99 28.00 1.50 -17.27
CA ALA A 99 28.62 1.26 -18.56
C ALA A 99 28.52 2.53 -19.41
N PHE A 100 29.67 3.12 -19.71
CA PHE A 100 29.77 4.31 -20.55
C PHE A 100 30.20 3.92 -21.96
N ASP A 101 29.42 4.31 -22.96
CA ASP A 101 29.70 4.16 -24.37
C ASP A 101 30.09 5.53 -24.95
N THR A 102 31.37 5.69 -25.22
CA THR A 102 31.95 6.95 -25.72
C THR A 102 31.44 7.29 -27.12
N GLU A 103 31.25 6.30 -27.99
CA GLU A 103 30.83 6.53 -29.38
C GLU A 103 29.39 7.02 -29.45
N ARG A 104 28.52 6.44 -28.59
CA ARG A 104 27.11 6.83 -28.50
C ARG A 104 26.84 7.96 -27.52
N GLN A 105 27.85 8.45 -26.83
CA GLN A 105 27.71 9.42 -25.73
C GLN A 105 26.59 9.02 -24.76
N SER A 106 26.62 7.77 -24.31
CA SER A 106 25.55 7.20 -23.49
C SER A 106 26.08 6.56 -22.21
N LEU A 107 25.34 6.71 -21.12
CA LEU A 107 25.62 6.09 -19.84
C LEU A 107 24.47 5.15 -19.46
N THR A 108 24.77 3.86 -19.40
CA THR A 108 23.85 2.85 -18.88
C THR A 108 24.12 2.62 -17.39
N ILE A 109 23.07 2.73 -16.59
CA ILE A 109 23.08 2.59 -15.14
C ILE A 109 22.18 1.40 -14.78
N MET A 110 22.76 0.40 -14.11
CA MET A 110 22.00 -0.67 -13.48
C MET A 110 22.03 -0.47 -11.96
N ALA A 111 20.95 0.10 -11.44
CA ALA A 111 20.71 0.31 -10.02
C ALA A 111 19.97 -0.90 -9.41
N PRO A 112 20.40 -1.43 -8.26
CA PRO A 112 19.66 -2.48 -7.57
C PRO A 112 18.34 -1.95 -7.02
N ALA A 113 17.33 -2.82 -6.85
CA ALA A 113 16.00 -2.41 -6.39
C ALA A 113 16.05 -1.62 -5.07
N LYS A 114 16.90 -2.01 -4.11
CA LYS A 114 17.08 -1.33 -2.81
C LYS A 114 17.57 0.12 -2.89
N ALA A 115 18.08 0.55 -4.04
CA ALA A 115 18.45 1.94 -4.27
C ALA A 115 17.25 2.87 -4.45
N PHE A 116 16.06 2.32 -4.69
CA PHE A 116 14.85 3.08 -4.94
C PHE A 116 13.98 3.17 -3.67
N ALA A 117 13.30 4.30 -3.50
CA ALA A 117 12.24 4.46 -2.52
C ALA A 117 11.07 3.51 -2.81
N THR A 118 10.34 3.09 -1.77
CA THR A 118 9.20 2.17 -1.93
C THR A 118 8.06 2.82 -2.73
N TYR A 119 7.59 2.13 -3.77
CA TYR A 119 6.44 2.54 -4.56
C TYR A 119 5.16 2.01 -3.93
N ARG A 120 4.23 2.90 -3.58
CA ARG A 120 2.96 2.52 -2.95
C ARG A 120 1.84 2.56 -3.97
N LEU A 121 1.35 1.39 -4.37
CA LEU A 121 0.15 1.30 -5.20
C LEU A 121 -1.07 1.54 -4.32
N GLY A 122 -1.97 2.41 -4.78
CA GLY A 122 -3.18 2.74 -4.04
C GLY A 122 -3.01 3.79 -2.95
N ALA A 123 -1.92 4.56 -2.98
CA ALA A 123 -1.74 5.75 -2.15
C ALA A 123 -2.57 6.98 -2.62
N GLY A 124 -3.58 6.78 -3.47
CA GLY A 124 -4.56 7.82 -3.76
C GLY A 124 -5.46 8.00 -2.55
N ASP A 125 -5.75 9.26 -2.20
CA ASP A 125 -6.79 9.59 -1.22
C ASP A 125 -8.07 8.89 -1.65
N GLN A 126 -8.45 7.85 -0.93
CA GLN A 126 -9.83 7.41 -0.92
C GLN A 126 -10.58 8.53 -0.21
N THR A 127 -11.00 9.53 -0.99
CA THR A 127 -11.90 10.55 -0.50
C THR A 127 -13.13 9.80 -0.05
N ALA A 128 -13.25 9.57 1.27
CA ALA A 128 -14.41 8.91 1.83
C ALA A 128 -15.61 9.68 1.32
N LEU A 129 -16.45 9.01 0.52
CA LEU A 129 -17.66 9.64 0.03
C LEU A 129 -18.42 10.08 1.28
N ALA A 130 -18.68 11.38 1.36
CA ALA A 130 -19.45 11.91 2.48
C ALA A 130 -20.77 11.12 2.53
N PRO A 131 -21.18 10.63 3.71
CA PRO A 131 -22.46 9.95 3.83
C PRO A 131 -23.54 10.78 3.15
N GLY A 132 -24.28 10.17 2.22
CA GLY A 132 -25.32 10.88 1.48
C GLY A 132 -26.28 11.57 2.46
N ALA A 133 -26.59 12.83 2.21
CA ALA A 133 -27.51 13.57 3.07
C ALA A 133 -28.92 12.95 2.96
N SER A 134 -29.41 12.32 4.04
CA SER A 134 -30.80 11.92 4.12
C SER A 134 -31.70 13.15 4.21
N GLY A 135 -32.75 13.19 3.39
CA GLY A 135 -33.85 14.12 3.61
C GLY A 135 -34.73 13.71 4.80
N THR A 136 -35.75 14.53 5.08
CA THR A 136 -36.82 14.18 6.05
C THR A 136 -38.03 13.65 5.30
N GLY A 137 -38.62 12.57 5.79
CA GLY A 137 -39.80 11.98 5.17
C GLY A 137 -40.40 10.86 6.01
N ALA A 138 -41.44 10.24 5.46
CA ALA A 138 -42.06 9.07 6.04
C ALA A 138 -42.61 8.17 4.94
N TYR A 139 -42.70 6.88 5.21
CA TYR A 139 -43.38 5.91 4.36
C TYR A 139 -44.12 4.88 5.21
N ALA A 140 -45.07 4.21 4.56
CA ALA A 140 -45.79 3.09 5.13
C ALA A 140 -45.68 1.89 4.20
N ASN A 141 -45.25 0.75 4.73
CA ASN A 141 -45.34 -0.53 4.06
C ASN A 141 -46.58 -1.26 4.58
N TYR A 142 -47.28 -1.97 3.70
CA TYR A 142 -48.42 -2.77 4.09
C TYR A 142 -48.44 -4.09 3.32
N GLU A 143 -48.97 -5.12 3.94
CA GLU A 143 -49.20 -6.42 3.34
C GLU A 143 -50.58 -6.91 3.76
N LEU A 144 -51.33 -7.49 2.83
CA LEU A 144 -52.62 -8.11 3.10
C LEU A 144 -52.72 -9.42 2.34
N GLN A 145 -53.10 -10.47 3.05
CA GLN A 145 -53.31 -11.81 2.52
C GLN A 145 -54.69 -12.30 2.96
N ALA A 146 -55.37 -13.03 2.07
CA ALA A 146 -56.64 -13.66 2.35
C ALA A 146 -56.58 -15.13 1.94
N GLY A 147 -56.99 -16.02 2.84
CA GLY A 147 -57.13 -17.44 2.57
C GLY A 147 -58.58 -17.86 2.70
N HIS A 148 -59.10 -18.60 1.73
CA HIS A 148 -60.43 -19.20 1.81
C HIS A 148 -60.32 -20.73 1.90
N SER A 149 -60.92 -21.32 2.93
CA SER A 149 -60.94 -22.77 3.12
C SER A 149 -62.20 -23.19 3.88
N ASN A 150 -62.83 -24.30 3.46
CA ASN A 150 -64.03 -24.87 4.11
C ASN A 150 -65.13 -23.83 4.44
N GLY A 151 -65.40 -22.89 3.52
CA GLY A 151 -66.41 -21.85 3.70
C GLY A 151 -66.01 -20.69 4.62
N HIS A 152 -64.77 -20.69 5.14
CA HIS A 152 -64.24 -19.64 5.99
C HIS A 152 -63.18 -18.83 5.24
N THR A 153 -63.31 -17.51 5.24
CA THR A 153 -62.30 -16.59 4.71
C THR A 153 -61.55 -15.97 5.88
N ALA A 154 -60.25 -16.19 5.96
CA ALA A 154 -59.38 -15.58 6.96
C ALA A 154 -58.52 -14.49 6.31
N TRP A 155 -58.40 -13.35 6.99
CA TRP A 155 -57.55 -12.23 6.57
C TRP A 155 -56.37 -12.07 7.51
N THR A 156 -55.19 -11.85 6.95
CA THR A 156 -53.99 -11.51 7.71
C THR A 156 -53.25 -10.39 7.03
N GLY A 157 -52.66 -9.47 7.79
CA GLY A 157 -51.95 -8.36 7.18
C GLY A 157 -51.02 -7.66 8.14
N GLY A 158 -50.02 -6.99 7.59
CA GLY A 158 -49.04 -6.21 8.34
C GLY A 158 -49.04 -4.76 7.91
N VAL A 159 -48.67 -3.88 8.83
CA VAL A 159 -48.32 -2.49 8.53
C VAL A 159 -47.03 -2.12 9.25
N GLU A 160 -46.15 -1.43 8.54
CA GLU A 160 -44.95 -0.82 9.07
C GLU A 160 -44.98 0.68 8.72
N LEU A 161 -44.82 1.52 9.73
CA LEU A 161 -44.67 2.97 9.59
C LEU A 161 -43.23 3.34 9.90
N VAL A 162 -42.62 4.10 8.99
CA VAL A 162 -41.26 4.59 9.16
C VAL A 162 -41.24 6.10 8.94
N GLY A 163 -40.78 6.83 9.95
CA GLY A 163 -40.43 8.24 9.84
C GLY A 163 -38.90 8.38 9.88
N PHE A 164 -38.34 9.26 9.08
CA PHE A 164 -36.90 9.49 9.05
C PHE A 164 -36.57 10.97 8.86
N ALA A 165 -35.45 11.37 9.47
CA ALA A 165 -34.82 12.68 9.35
C ALA A 165 -33.29 12.45 9.38
N PRO A 166 -32.46 13.45 9.08
CA PRO A 166 -31.01 13.32 9.21
C PRO A 166 -30.60 12.72 10.56
N GLY A 167 -29.96 11.54 10.52
CA GLY A 167 -29.48 10.84 11.72
C GLY A 167 -30.57 10.31 12.66
N THR A 168 -31.86 10.30 12.28
CA THR A 168 -32.95 9.79 13.12
C THR A 168 -33.92 8.93 12.32
N ARG A 169 -34.30 7.77 12.86
CA ARG A 169 -35.32 6.88 12.28
C ARG A 169 -36.28 6.42 13.36
N LEU A 170 -37.57 6.64 13.15
CA LEU A 170 -38.66 6.11 13.97
C LEU A 170 -39.33 4.97 13.21
N THR A 171 -39.61 3.87 13.91
CA THR A 171 -40.30 2.70 13.34
C THR A 171 -41.40 2.24 14.26
N GLY A 172 -42.51 1.79 13.67
CA GLY A 172 -43.61 1.17 14.38
C GLY A 172 -44.30 0.16 13.47
N SER A 173 -44.56 -1.04 13.97
CA SER A 173 -45.16 -2.11 13.19
C SER A 173 -46.26 -2.84 13.95
N ALA A 174 -47.26 -3.30 13.22
CA ALA A 174 -48.38 -4.06 13.75
C ALA A 174 -48.84 -5.11 12.73
N TYR A 175 -49.45 -6.17 13.24
CA TYR A 175 -49.96 -7.28 12.44
C TYR A 175 -51.39 -7.61 12.84
N TYR A 176 -52.27 -7.71 11.86
CA TYR A 176 -53.62 -8.22 12.01
C TYR A 176 -53.66 -9.70 11.65
N ARG A 177 -54.28 -10.50 12.51
CA ARG A 177 -54.55 -11.91 12.24
C ARG A 177 -55.99 -12.25 12.54
N ASP A 178 -56.67 -12.83 11.58
CA ASP A 178 -57.97 -13.46 11.79
C ASP A 178 -57.80 -14.82 12.48
N GLN A 179 -58.57 -15.06 13.54
CA GLN A 179 -58.54 -16.31 14.30
C GLN A 179 -59.80 -17.11 14.01
N ALA A 180 -59.64 -18.41 13.71
CA ALA A 180 -60.71 -19.30 13.25
C ALA A 180 -61.95 -19.38 14.16
N GLN A 181 -61.87 -19.01 15.44
CA GLN A 181 -62.99 -19.03 16.40
C GLN A 181 -63.03 -17.83 17.35
N GLY A 182 -62.38 -16.70 17.02
CA GLY A 182 -62.22 -15.58 17.94
C GLY A 182 -62.35 -14.18 17.35
N GLY A 183 -62.64 -14.09 16.05
CA GLY A 183 -62.53 -12.84 15.30
C GLY A 183 -61.08 -12.41 15.10
N GLY A 184 -60.88 -11.29 14.40
CA GLY A 184 -59.55 -10.78 14.13
C GLY A 184 -58.96 -9.92 15.23
N ARG A 185 -57.64 -10.01 15.40
CA ARG A 185 -56.89 -9.28 16.41
C ARG A 185 -55.71 -8.55 15.79
N TRP A 186 -55.50 -7.32 16.25
CA TRP A 186 -54.26 -6.57 16.05
C TRP A 186 -53.23 -6.92 17.13
N VAL A 187 -52.00 -7.17 16.69
CA VAL A 187 -50.84 -7.47 17.51
C VAL A 187 -49.77 -6.43 17.21
N ARG A 188 -49.34 -5.68 18.23
CA ARG A 188 -48.18 -4.80 18.14
C ARG A 188 -46.92 -5.64 17.96
N LEU A 189 -46.08 -5.25 17.00
CA LEU A 189 -44.77 -5.83 16.80
C LEU A 189 -43.71 -4.89 17.41
N ASP A 190 -42.78 -4.41 16.60
CA ASP A 190 -41.66 -3.59 17.05
C ASP A 190 -42.00 -2.11 16.98
N THR A 191 -41.56 -1.36 18.00
CA THR A 191 -41.61 0.10 18.03
C THR A 191 -40.31 0.63 18.62
N GLY A 192 -39.68 1.56 17.92
CA GLY A 192 -38.43 2.12 18.39
C GLY A 192 -37.93 3.30 17.58
N VAL A 193 -37.00 4.03 18.17
CA VAL A 193 -36.27 5.13 17.54
C VAL A 193 -34.78 4.82 17.54
N GLU A 194 -34.14 5.15 16.44
CA GLU A 194 -32.69 5.04 16.24
C GLU A 194 -32.12 6.42 15.93
N PHE A 195 -31.08 6.80 16.66
CA PHE A 195 -30.24 7.95 16.40
C PHE A 195 -28.88 7.49 15.88
N SER A 196 -28.43 8.02 14.76
CA SER A 196 -27.26 7.54 14.02
C SER A 196 -26.28 8.67 13.72
N ASP A 197 -25.04 8.48 14.14
CA ASP A 197 -23.89 9.33 13.86
C ASP A 197 -23.03 8.63 12.81
N ALA A 198 -23.32 8.89 11.53
CA ALA A 198 -22.64 8.24 10.40
C ALA A 198 -21.13 8.53 10.34
N PRO A 199 -20.63 9.78 10.58
CA PRO A 199 -19.20 10.05 10.66
C PRO A 199 -18.48 9.24 11.74
N ARG A 200 -19.11 9.02 12.90
CA ARG A 200 -18.53 8.20 13.98
C ARG A 200 -18.89 6.72 13.88
N MET A 201 -19.73 6.33 12.93
CA MET A 201 -20.28 4.98 12.76
C MET A 201 -20.87 4.43 14.06
N ARG A 202 -21.71 5.23 14.73
CA ARG A 202 -22.35 4.86 16.00
C ARG A 202 -23.86 5.02 15.92
N SER A 203 -24.60 4.13 16.57
CA SER A 203 -26.04 4.29 16.77
C SER A 203 -26.45 4.14 18.23
N LEU A 204 -27.50 4.89 18.59
CA LEU A 204 -28.27 4.75 19.81
C LEU A 204 -29.69 4.30 19.43
N ARG A 205 -30.15 3.19 19.99
CA ARG A 205 -31.47 2.59 19.75
C ARG A 205 -32.27 2.59 21.05
N LEU A 206 -33.55 2.92 20.94
CA LEU A 206 -34.50 2.98 22.04
C LEU A 206 -35.79 2.29 21.62
N GLY A 207 -36.33 1.41 22.45
CA GLY A 207 -37.55 0.65 22.17
C GLY A 207 -37.30 -0.84 22.01
N ASP A 208 -38.14 -1.51 21.24
CA ASP A 208 -37.99 -2.94 20.99
C ASP A 208 -36.82 -3.21 20.05
N GLN A 209 -35.94 -4.10 20.46
CA GLN A 209 -34.75 -4.46 19.69
C GLN A 209 -34.33 -5.89 19.97
N ILE A 210 -33.58 -6.45 19.03
CA ILE A 210 -32.86 -7.70 19.22
C ILE A 210 -31.42 -7.34 19.55
N THR A 211 -30.90 -7.91 20.64
CA THR A 211 -29.52 -7.69 21.08
C THR A 211 -28.53 -8.30 20.11
N SER A 212 -27.35 -7.68 20.01
CA SER A 212 -26.22 -8.25 19.30
C SER A 212 -25.72 -9.52 19.99
N ALA A 213 -25.56 -10.60 19.24
CA ALA A 213 -24.83 -11.77 19.73
C ALA A 213 -23.35 -11.56 19.47
N GLY A 214 -22.62 -11.16 20.51
CA GLY A 214 -21.15 -11.23 20.48
C GLY A 214 -20.66 -12.68 20.39
N LEU A 215 -19.34 -12.89 20.53
CA LEU A 215 -18.68 -14.20 20.37
C LEU A 215 -19.23 -15.34 21.24
N TRP A 216 -19.86 -15.02 22.37
CA TRP A 216 -20.32 -16.00 23.37
C TRP A 216 -21.80 -15.86 23.74
N GLY A 217 -22.53 -14.94 23.11
CA GLY A 217 -23.92 -14.62 23.44
C GLY A 217 -24.92 -15.20 22.45
N ARG A 218 -26.20 -15.27 22.86
CA ARG A 218 -27.33 -15.52 21.96
C ARG A 218 -28.15 -14.23 21.83
N PRO A 219 -28.68 -13.89 20.65
CA PRO A 219 -29.54 -12.72 20.51
C PRO A 219 -30.80 -12.90 21.36
N ALA A 220 -31.20 -11.85 22.05
CA ALA A 220 -32.43 -11.80 22.84
C ALA A 220 -33.26 -10.59 22.40
N ARG A 221 -34.58 -10.74 22.40
CA ARG A 221 -35.49 -9.62 22.15
C ARG A 221 -35.75 -8.90 23.47
N ILE A 222 -35.47 -7.61 23.51
CA ILE A 222 -35.63 -6.74 24.69
C ILE A 222 -36.38 -5.47 24.30
N GLY A 223 -37.03 -4.83 25.26
CA GLY A 223 -37.49 -3.44 25.14
C GLY A 223 -36.60 -2.56 25.99
N GLY A 224 -35.76 -1.70 25.39
CA GLY A 224 -34.76 -0.98 26.17
C GLY A 224 -33.88 -0.03 25.37
N ILE A 225 -32.65 0.15 25.82
CA ILE A 225 -31.65 1.05 25.25
C ILE A 225 -30.47 0.23 24.73
N GLY A 226 -30.00 0.56 23.53
CA GLY A 226 -28.81 -0.06 22.93
C GLY A 226 -27.89 1.00 22.31
N ILE A 227 -26.60 0.94 22.59
CA ILE A 227 -25.59 1.77 21.93
C ILE A 227 -24.49 0.88 21.36
N GLY A 228 -24.04 1.16 20.14
CA GLY A 228 -22.96 0.39 19.54
C GLY A 228 -22.36 0.99 18.28
N THR A 229 -21.30 0.33 17.82
CA THR A 229 -20.63 0.64 16.55
C THR A 229 -21.40 0.02 15.38
N ARG A 230 -21.47 0.71 14.25
CA ARG A 230 -22.17 0.27 13.04
C ARG A 230 -21.43 0.70 11.77
N PHE A 231 -20.43 -0.10 11.39
CA PHE A 231 -19.60 0.19 10.21
C PHE A 231 -20.40 0.24 8.90
N ALA A 232 -21.52 -0.49 8.80
CA ALA A 232 -22.40 -0.50 7.63
C ALA A 232 -23.03 0.87 7.30
N MET A 233 -22.92 1.87 8.18
CA MET A 233 -23.30 3.26 7.87
C MET A 233 -22.40 3.90 6.80
N GLN A 234 -21.20 3.36 6.58
CA GLN A 234 -20.26 3.79 5.54
C GLN A 234 -19.96 2.60 4.62
N PRO A 235 -20.61 2.49 3.44
CA PRO A 235 -20.47 1.35 2.55
C PRO A 235 -19.02 1.09 2.08
N ASP A 236 -18.23 2.15 1.91
CA ASP A 236 -16.82 2.06 1.47
C ASP A 236 -15.86 1.80 2.64
N PHE A 237 -16.36 1.76 3.87
CA PHE A 237 -15.53 1.53 5.05
C PHE A 237 -15.25 0.04 5.24
N VAL A 238 -13.98 -0.33 5.13
CA VAL A 238 -13.54 -1.70 5.38
C VAL A 238 -12.95 -1.77 6.79
N PRO A 239 -13.66 -2.36 7.79
CA PRO A 239 -13.26 -2.31 9.20
C PRO A 239 -12.14 -3.29 9.54
N PHE A 240 -11.82 -4.25 8.67
CA PHE A 240 -10.85 -5.32 8.93
C PHE A 240 -9.52 -5.12 8.19
N ALA A 241 -8.43 -5.61 8.78
CA ALA A 241 -7.09 -5.48 8.21
C ALA A 241 -7.00 -6.24 6.88
N LEU A 242 -6.67 -5.50 5.81
CA LEU A 242 -6.33 -6.11 4.53
C LEU A 242 -4.85 -6.47 4.53
N PRO A 243 -4.47 -7.64 3.99
CA PRO A 243 -3.07 -7.98 3.80
C PRO A 243 -2.40 -6.97 2.86
N THR A 244 -1.16 -6.61 3.15
CA THR A 244 -0.34 -5.78 2.27
C THR A 244 0.64 -6.68 1.53
N LEU A 245 0.63 -6.62 0.21
CA LEU A 245 1.61 -7.33 -0.62
C LEU A 245 2.86 -6.47 -0.79
N ARG A 246 4.03 -7.09 -0.65
CA ARG A 246 5.32 -6.43 -0.82
C ARG A 246 6.18 -7.23 -1.79
N GLY A 247 6.95 -6.53 -2.60
CA GLY A 247 7.87 -7.13 -3.54
C GLY A 247 8.95 -6.16 -3.98
N GLU A 248 9.90 -6.67 -4.77
CA GLU A 248 10.95 -5.88 -5.40
C GLU A 248 10.96 -6.17 -6.90
N ALA A 249 11.10 -5.14 -7.71
CA ALA A 249 11.25 -5.25 -9.15
C ALA A 249 12.54 -4.55 -9.59
N VAL A 250 13.40 -5.25 -10.32
CA VAL A 250 14.64 -4.65 -10.85
C VAL A 250 14.35 -3.78 -12.07
N LEU A 251 13.37 -4.18 -12.88
CA LEU A 251 12.91 -3.48 -14.07
C LEU A 251 11.47 -3.01 -13.86
N PRO A 252 11.00 -1.98 -14.58
CA PRO A 252 9.57 -1.70 -14.68
C PRO A 252 8.80 -3.01 -14.99
N SER A 253 7.78 -3.31 -14.22
CA SER A 253 7.11 -4.61 -14.25
C SER A 253 5.61 -4.45 -14.16
N THR A 254 4.88 -5.40 -14.75
CA THR A 254 3.45 -5.56 -14.51
C THR A 254 3.25 -6.53 -13.36
N ILE A 255 2.39 -6.16 -12.42
CA ILE A 255 2.03 -7.03 -11.30
C ILE A 255 0.59 -7.49 -11.45
N ASP A 256 0.37 -8.77 -11.22
CA ASP A 256 -0.94 -9.39 -11.17
C ASP A 256 -1.14 -10.01 -9.79
N VAL A 257 -2.28 -9.71 -9.17
CA VAL A 257 -2.69 -10.35 -7.92
C VAL A 257 -3.78 -11.36 -8.24
N LEU A 258 -3.53 -12.59 -7.83
CA LEU A 258 -4.45 -13.70 -7.95
C LEU A 258 -4.92 -14.14 -6.56
N VAL A 259 -6.20 -14.43 -6.45
CA VAL A 259 -6.82 -15.05 -5.28
C VAL A 259 -7.45 -16.35 -5.74
N ASN A 260 -7.04 -17.47 -5.14
CA ASN A 260 -7.50 -18.80 -5.57
C ASN A 260 -7.35 -19.00 -7.09
N GLN A 261 -6.19 -18.62 -7.65
CA GLN A 261 -5.85 -18.70 -9.08
C GLN A 261 -6.66 -17.77 -10.02
N ASN A 262 -7.58 -16.96 -9.49
CA ASN A 262 -8.30 -15.96 -10.27
C ASN A 262 -7.65 -14.59 -10.13
N ARG A 263 -7.34 -13.94 -11.26
CA ARG A 263 -6.79 -12.58 -11.28
C ARG A 263 -7.83 -11.59 -10.76
N VAL A 264 -7.55 -10.95 -9.64
CA VAL A 264 -8.45 -9.98 -8.99
C VAL A 264 -8.08 -8.54 -9.33
N THR A 265 -6.80 -8.23 -9.51
CA THR A 265 -6.33 -6.89 -9.85
C THR A 265 -4.98 -6.93 -10.56
N SER A 266 -4.65 -5.85 -11.26
CA SER A 266 -3.38 -5.67 -11.96
C SER A 266 -2.94 -4.22 -11.93
N GLY A 267 -1.62 -4.01 -11.91
CA GLY A 267 -1.01 -2.69 -11.89
C GLY A 267 0.37 -2.72 -12.52
N GLN A 268 0.91 -1.53 -12.79
CA GLN A 268 2.29 -1.37 -13.22
C GLN A 268 3.11 -0.79 -12.08
N VAL A 269 4.34 -1.26 -11.93
CA VAL A 269 5.29 -0.77 -10.95
C VAL A 269 6.59 -0.34 -11.62
N PRO A 270 7.17 0.79 -11.22
CA PRO A 270 8.52 1.14 -11.64
C PRO A 270 9.56 0.21 -10.98
N ALA A 271 10.82 0.36 -11.38
CA ALA A 271 11.92 -0.30 -10.68
C ALA A 271 11.98 0.13 -9.20
N GLY A 272 12.32 -0.81 -8.33
CA GLY A 272 12.43 -0.63 -6.88
C GLY A 272 11.54 -1.55 -6.04
N PRO A 273 11.60 -1.42 -4.70
CA PRO A 273 10.61 -2.02 -3.82
C PRO A 273 9.24 -1.40 -4.07
N PHE A 274 8.21 -2.22 -3.96
CA PHE A 274 6.82 -1.77 -4.03
C PHE A 274 5.98 -2.43 -2.95
N GLU A 275 4.91 -1.74 -2.56
CA GLU A 275 3.86 -2.29 -1.72
C GLU A 275 2.49 -1.95 -2.27
N TRP A 276 1.56 -2.89 -2.12
CA TRP A 276 0.18 -2.75 -2.55
C TRP A 276 -0.75 -2.94 -1.36
N ASN A 277 -1.49 -1.88 -1.01
CA ASN A 277 -2.42 -1.83 0.13
C ASN A 277 -3.91 -1.82 -0.27
N GLN A 278 -4.25 -1.56 -1.53
CA GLN A 278 -5.62 -1.59 -2.07
C GLN A 278 -5.96 -2.94 -2.71
N LEU A 279 -5.99 -3.99 -1.90
CA LEU A 279 -6.62 -5.24 -2.33
C LEU A 279 -8.14 -5.10 -2.21
N PRO A 280 -8.93 -5.77 -3.08
CA PRO A 280 -10.38 -5.85 -2.88
C PRO A 280 -10.68 -6.44 -1.50
N ALA A 281 -11.87 -6.16 -0.96
CA ALA A 281 -12.30 -6.73 0.31
C ALA A 281 -12.34 -8.26 0.23
N LEU A 282 -11.34 -8.93 0.81
CA LEU A 282 -11.26 -10.38 0.91
C LEU A 282 -11.88 -10.83 2.23
N THR A 283 -12.51 -12.01 2.25
CA THR A 283 -12.98 -12.65 3.48
C THR A 283 -12.50 -14.10 3.52
N GLY A 284 -12.40 -14.65 4.73
CA GLY A 284 -11.99 -16.02 4.99
C GLY A 284 -10.48 -16.23 4.98
N ARG A 285 -10.07 -17.46 4.68
CA ARG A 285 -8.69 -17.91 4.60
C ARG A 285 -8.38 -18.34 3.17
N GLY A 286 -7.19 -17.98 2.67
CA GLY A 286 -6.71 -18.42 1.36
C GLY A 286 -5.27 -17.98 1.12
N ASP A 287 -4.84 -18.11 -0.13
CA ASP A 287 -3.51 -17.67 -0.57
C ASP A 287 -3.64 -16.54 -1.59
N LEU A 288 -2.87 -15.47 -1.39
CA LEU A 288 -2.62 -14.45 -2.38
C LEU A 288 -1.40 -14.86 -3.19
N GLN A 289 -1.52 -14.88 -4.51
CA GLN A 289 -0.41 -15.08 -5.42
C GLN A 289 -0.14 -13.78 -6.16
N LEU A 290 1.04 -13.20 -5.94
CA LEU A 290 1.55 -12.05 -6.64
C LEU A 290 2.47 -12.52 -7.75
N THR A 291 2.10 -12.24 -9.00
CA THR A 291 2.92 -12.53 -10.18
C THR A 291 3.50 -11.23 -10.70
N VAL A 292 4.82 -11.08 -10.62
CA VAL A 292 5.57 -9.95 -11.16
C VAL A 292 6.13 -10.34 -12.52
N THR A 293 5.70 -9.67 -13.58
CA THR A 293 6.14 -9.90 -14.95
C THR A 293 6.98 -8.72 -15.42
N ASP A 294 8.26 -8.96 -15.71
CA ASP A 294 9.15 -7.92 -16.23
C ASP A 294 8.91 -7.62 -17.72
N LEU A 295 9.57 -6.58 -18.25
CA LEU A 295 9.52 -6.21 -19.68
C LEU A 295 10.04 -7.32 -20.62
N MET A 296 10.82 -8.28 -20.10
CA MET A 296 11.35 -9.42 -20.85
C MET A 296 10.41 -10.65 -20.78
N GLY A 297 9.27 -10.54 -20.10
CA GLY A 297 8.31 -11.62 -19.91
C GLY A 297 8.68 -12.63 -18.83
N ARG A 298 9.73 -12.40 -18.04
CA ARG A 298 10.10 -13.25 -16.91
C ARG A 298 9.10 -13.03 -15.78
N LYS A 299 8.60 -14.12 -15.22
CA LYS A 299 7.61 -14.12 -14.14
C LYS A 299 8.26 -14.54 -12.83
N THR A 300 8.01 -13.77 -11.79
CA THR A 300 8.33 -14.12 -10.40
C THR A 300 7.04 -14.24 -9.62
N GLU A 301 6.83 -15.37 -8.97
CA GLU A 301 5.62 -15.64 -8.21
C GLU A 301 5.92 -15.63 -6.71
N ILE A 302 5.12 -14.89 -5.96
CA ILE A 302 5.21 -14.77 -4.51
C ILE A 302 3.85 -15.18 -3.94
N VAL A 303 3.85 -16.24 -3.13
CA VAL A 303 2.63 -16.73 -2.48
C VAL A 303 2.64 -16.28 -1.03
N GLN A 304 1.58 -15.59 -0.61
CA GLN A 304 1.37 -15.12 0.75
C GLN A 304 0.03 -15.63 1.30
N PRO A 305 0.04 -16.45 2.37
CA PRO A 305 -1.20 -16.86 3.02
C PRO A 305 -1.88 -15.66 3.68
N TYR A 306 -3.20 -15.61 3.61
CA TYR A 306 -4.02 -14.59 4.29
C TYR A 306 -5.13 -15.22 5.14
N LEU A 307 -5.46 -14.51 6.21
CA LEU A 307 -6.65 -14.74 7.01
C LEU A 307 -7.30 -13.38 7.25
N VAL A 308 -8.47 -13.16 6.67
CA VAL A 308 -9.27 -11.96 6.87
C VAL A 308 -10.62 -12.38 7.43
N SER A 309 -10.93 -11.91 8.63
CA SER A 309 -12.24 -12.08 9.25
C SER A 309 -12.79 -10.71 9.59
N ASP A 310 -14.10 -10.57 9.42
CA ASP A 310 -14.90 -9.45 9.90
C ASP A 310 -14.80 -9.24 11.42
N GLN A 311 -14.37 -10.24 12.18
CA GLN A 311 -14.06 -10.15 13.61
C GLN A 311 -12.70 -9.52 13.92
N LEU A 312 -11.79 -9.42 12.93
CA LEU A 312 -10.44 -8.87 13.11
C LEU A 312 -10.37 -7.43 12.58
N LEU A 313 -10.64 -6.48 13.47
CA LEU A 313 -10.62 -5.07 13.14
C LEU A 313 -9.21 -4.56 12.81
N ARG A 314 -9.15 -3.53 11.97
CA ARG A 314 -7.92 -2.74 11.75
C ARG A 314 -7.47 -2.10 13.06
N PRO A 315 -6.16 -1.87 13.23
CA PRO A 315 -5.64 -1.13 14.37
C PRO A 315 -6.35 0.23 14.55
N GLY A 316 -6.73 0.55 15.79
CA GLY A 316 -7.39 1.81 16.14
C GLY A 316 -8.92 1.78 16.07
N LEU A 317 -9.53 0.68 15.63
CA LEU A 317 -10.99 0.52 15.64
C LEU A 317 -11.47 -0.31 16.83
N VAL A 318 -12.67 0.00 17.30
CA VAL A 318 -13.35 -0.72 18.38
C VAL A 318 -14.79 -0.99 17.93
N ASP A 319 -15.14 -2.27 17.86
CA ASP A 319 -16.52 -2.72 17.71
C ASP A 319 -17.05 -3.09 19.09
N PHE A 320 -18.18 -2.50 19.46
CA PHE A 320 -18.82 -2.74 20.75
C PHE A 320 -20.33 -2.57 20.63
N ALA A 321 -21.04 -3.25 21.52
CA ALA A 321 -22.46 -3.06 21.75
C ALA A 321 -22.75 -3.17 23.24
N VAL A 322 -23.50 -2.20 23.77
CA VAL A 322 -23.97 -2.16 25.15
C VAL A 322 -25.48 -2.01 25.11
N GLU A 323 -26.20 -3.00 25.63
CA GLU A 323 -27.65 -3.11 25.52
C GLU A 323 -28.24 -3.46 26.89
N ALA A 324 -29.34 -2.80 27.26
CA ALA A 324 -30.02 -2.99 28.54
C ALA A 324 -31.54 -2.81 28.37
N GLY A 325 -32.34 -3.70 28.97
CA GLY A 325 -33.81 -3.69 28.91
C GLY A 325 -34.44 -4.90 29.58
#